data_AF-A0A7S2HDZ1-F1
#
_entry.id   AF-A0A7S2HDZ1-F1
#
_cell.length_a   1.000
_cell.length_b   1.000
_cell.length_c   1.000
_cell.angle_alpha   90.00
_cell.angle_beta   90.00
_cell.angle_gamma   90.00
#
_symmetry.space_group_name_H-M   'P 1'
#
loop_
_entity.id
_entity.type
_entity.pdbx_description
1 polymer ?
#
loop_
_entity_poly.entity_id
_entity_poly.type
_entity_poly.pdbx_seq_one_letter_code
_entity_poly.pdbx_strand_id
1 'polypeptide(L)'
;EGCRKLCWNEPRCAVWQYVNQTSPGQCWVGFGQSCADRSGDAGISVQGAQRIMHGSVRVLKNLTGWKINNLYNLGMYHAGDENLSILRCKAWCYSDIACQYWQYGPGGCWVDAPRWSAGKTNDVNNRVQYPLTTEGGASNTSAEALTMMWGEYIQHYCPPRSITPSPA
;
A
#
# COMPACT_ATOMS: atom_id res chain seq x y z
N GLU A 1 3.26 16.78 16.58
CA GLU A 1 4.33 16.96 15.58
C GLU A 1 5.34 15.81 15.51
N GLY A 2 5.79 15.24 16.65
CA GLY A 2 6.79 14.16 16.69
C GLY A 2 6.46 12.92 15.82
N CYS A 3 5.22 12.45 15.81
CA CYS A 3 4.80 11.32 14.96
C CYS A 3 5.04 11.54 13.47
N ARG A 4 4.62 12.70 12.99
CA ARG A 4 4.82 13.10 11.59
C ARG A 4 6.31 13.11 11.27
N LYS A 5 7.11 13.79 12.10
CA LYS A 5 8.56 13.91 11.89
C LYS A 5 9.26 12.54 11.85
N LEU A 6 8.88 11.61 12.75
CA LEU A 6 9.41 10.26 12.75
C LEU A 6 9.15 9.55 11.43
N CYS A 7 7.90 9.60 10.95
CA CYS A 7 7.53 8.91 9.72
C CYS A 7 8.19 9.54 8.47
N TRP A 8 8.25 10.87 8.40
CA TRP A 8 8.92 11.57 7.29
C TRP A 8 10.43 11.29 7.19
N ASN A 9 11.08 10.93 8.30
CA ASN A 9 12.51 10.62 8.35
C ASN A 9 12.84 9.13 8.22
N GLU A 10 11.84 8.26 8.18
CA GLU A 10 12.01 6.81 8.00
C GLU A 10 11.36 6.40 6.67
N PRO A 11 12.15 6.17 5.59
CA PRO A 11 11.61 5.86 4.26
C PRO A 11 10.69 4.63 4.20
N ARG A 12 10.76 3.73 5.19
CA ARG A 12 9.90 2.54 5.29
C ARG A 12 8.56 2.83 5.96
N CYS A 13 8.38 4.02 6.55
CA CYS A 13 7.15 4.41 7.23
C CYS A 13 6.09 4.85 6.21
N ALA A 14 5.09 4.01 6.00
CA ALA A 14 4.01 4.29 5.07
C ALA A 14 2.92 5.18 5.69
N VAL A 15 2.65 4.99 6.99
CA VAL A 15 1.56 5.67 7.71
C VAL A 15 1.97 6.00 9.13
N TRP A 16 1.53 7.15 9.62
CA TRP A 16 1.50 7.47 11.04
C TRP A 16 0.10 7.90 11.50
N GLN A 17 -0.21 7.66 12.77
CA GLN A 17 -1.41 8.10 13.47
C GLN A 17 -1.06 8.52 14.89
N TYR A 18 -1.63 9.63 15.35
CA TYR A 18 -1.51 10.11 16.72
C TYR A 18 -2.87 10.12 17.41
N VAL A 19 -2.89 9.61 18.65
CA VAL A 19 -4.05 9.59 19.52
C VAL A 19 -3.70 10.18 20.89
N ASN A 20 -4.61 10.92 21.50
CA ASN A 20 -4.42 11.60 22.79
C ASN A 20 -5.18 10.93 23.95
N GLN A 21 -5.66 9.70 23.75
CA GLN A 21 -6.51 9.00 24.72
C GLN A 21 -5.70 8.34 25.85
N THR A 22 -4.38 8.38 25.75
CA THR A 22 -3.43 7.91 26.76
C THR A 22 -2.56 9.07 27.25
N SER A 23 -1.92 8.91 28.40
CA SER A 23 -0.91 9.84 28.92
C SER A 23 0.40 9.09 29.19
N PRO A 24 1.49 9.35 28.41
CA PRO A 24 1.53 10.27 27.27
C PRO A 24 0.69 9.77 26.08
N GLY A 25 0.33 10.68 25.17
CA GLY A 25 -0.37 10.33 23.92
C GLY A 25 0.46 9.33 23.09
N GLN A 26 -0.22 8.49 22.33
CA GLN A 26 0.42 7.39 21.59
C GLN A 26 0.61 7.71 20.11
N CYS A 27 1.77 7.27 19.62
CA CYS A 27 2.15 7.36 18.23
C CYS A 27 2.18 5.98 17.59
N TRP A 28 1.41 5.79 16.54
CA TRP A 28 1.33 4.54 15.81
C TRP A 28 1.92 4.73 14.42
N VAL A 29 2.83 3.85 14.03
CA VAL A 29 3.37 3.79 12.67
C VAL A 29 3.15 2.40 12.09
N GLY A 30 3.00 2.31 10.77
CA GLY A 30 2.80 1.05 10.09
C GLY A 30 2.28 1.22 8.67
N PHE A 31 1.42 0.29 8.24
CA PHE A 31 0.91 0.22 6.86
C PHE A 31 -0.52 0.80 6.70
N GLY A 32 -1.19 1.12 7.82
CA GLY A 32 -2.55 1.68 7.84
C GLY A 32 -3.60 0.77 7.23
N GLN A 33 -3.94 -0.32 7.93
CA GLN A 33 -5.06 -1.22 7.58
C GLN A 33 -6.28 -0.92 8.44
N SER A 34 -7.45 -1.42 8.03
CA SER A 34 -8.71 -1.23 8.76
C SER A 34 -9.04 0.26 8.99
N CYS A 35 -8.93 1.06 7.92
CA CYS A 35 -9.03 2.52 7.99
C CYS A 35 -10.38 3.02 8.54
N ALA A 36 -11.44 2.21 8.45
CA ALA A 36 -12.78 2.59 8.88
C ALA A 36 -13.03 2.31 10.39
N ASP A 37 -12.35 1.34 10.98
CA ASP A 37 -12.74 0.81 12.29
C ASP A 37 -11.57 0.32 13.16
N ARG A 38 -10.30 0.49 12.76
CA ARG A 38 -9.12 -0.04 13.48
C ARG A 38 -9.29 -1.51 13.91
N SER A 39 -9.89 -2.33 13.05
CA SER A 39 -10.23 -3.73 13.31
C SER A 39 -11.35 -3.90 14.36
N GLY A 40 -12.34 -3.01 14.34
CA GLY A 40 -13.56 -3.07 15.15
C GLY A 40 -13.60 -2.14 16.38
N ASP A 41 -12.57 -1.32 16.62
CA ASP A 41 -12.55 -0.32 17.68
C ASP A 41 -13.02 1.05 17.17
N ALA A 42 -14.29 1.37 17.43
CA ALA A 42 -14.91 2.66 17.11
C ALA A 42 -14.57 3.78 18.12
N GLY A 43 -13.88 3.47 19.22
CA GLY A 43 -13.63 4.40 20.32
C GLY A 43 -12.46 5.35 20.10
N ILE A 44 -11.88 5.41 18.90
CA ILE A 44 -10.62 6.15 18.66
C ILE A 44 -10.84 7.63 18.34
N SER A 45 -10.06 8.50 18.99
CA SER A 45 -10.02 9.93 18.70
C SER A 45 -8.68 10.28 18.04
N VAL A 46 -8.66 10.16 16.71
CA VAL A 46 -7.49 10.47 15.90
C VAL A 46 -7.29 11.98 15.83
N GLN A 47 -6.19 12.46 16.41
CA GLN A 47 -5.83 13.88 16.41
C GLN A 47 -5.03 14.27 15.16
N GLY A 48 -4.44 13.28 14.50
CA GLY A 48 -3.75 13.45 13.23
C GLY A 48 -3.28 12.12 12.69
N ALA A 49 -3.33 11.97 11.38
CA ALA A 49 -2.79 10.83 10.67
C ALA A 49 -2.39 11.25 9.26
N GLN A 50 -1.50 10.48 8.65
CA GLN A 50 -1.11 10.67 7.26
C GLN A 50 -0.59 9.37 6.68
N ARG A 51 -0.96 9.07 5.44
CA ARG A 51 -0.22 8.16 4.57
C ARG A 51 0.78 8.95 3.75
N ILE A 52 2.03 8.51 3.74
CA ILE A 52 3.14 9.20 3.08
C ILE A 52 3.70 8.29 2.01
N MET A 53 4.02 8.87 0.86
CA MET A 53 4.79 8.24 -0.18
C MET A 53 6.21 8.82 -0.15
N HIS A 54 7.21 7.95 -0.07
CA HIS A 54 8.61 8.34 -0.19
C HIS A 54 9.11 8.10 -1.62
N GLY A 55 9.82 9.08 -2.17
CA GLY A 55 10.37 9.02 -3.52
C GLY A 55 9.31 9.22 -4.61
N SER A 56 9.45 8.50 -5.71
CA SER A 56 8.56 8.56 -6.87
C SER A 56 8.30 7.15 -7.40
N VAL A 57 7.20 6.99 -8.16
CA VAL A 57 6.82 5.72 -8.77
C VAL A 57 6.86 5.86 -10.27
N ARG A 58 7.46 4.88 -10.93
CA ARG A 58 7.35 4.64 -12.36
C ARG A 58 6.41 3.46 -12.57
N VAL A 59 5.36 3.67 -13.36
CA VAL A 59 4.52 2.56 -13.83
C VAL A 59 5.26 1.87 -14.97
N LEU A 60 5.57 0.59 -14.77
CA LEU A 60 6.25 -0.25 -15.76
C LEU A 60 5.24 -0.94 -16.68
N LYS A 61 4.05 -1.27 -16.18
CA LYS A 61 2.98 -1.92 -16.96
C LYS A 61 1.60 -1.69 -16.34
N ASN A 62 0.59 -1.48 -17.19
CA ASN A 62 -0.82 -1.58 -16.82
C ASN A 62 -1.24 -3.06 -16.72
N LEU A 63 -1.86 -3.44 -15.62
CA LEU A 63 -2.25 -4.81 -15.28
C LEU A 63 -3.76 -5.08 -15.38
N THR A 64 -4.54 -4.22 -16.03
CA THR A 64 -5.94 -4.56 -16.39
C THR A 64 -5.95 -5.84 -17.23
N GLY A 65 -6.82 -6.79 -16.88
CA GLY A 65 -6.87 -8.10 -17.52
C GLY A 65 -5.73 -9.07 -17.14
N TRP A 66 -4.86 -8.69 -16.19
CA TRP A 66 -3.86 -9.58 -15.60
C TRP A 66 -4.26 -9.94 -14.18
N LYS A 67 -3.89 -11.14 -13.73
CA LYS A 67 -3.88 -11.53 -12.32
C LYS A 67 -2.45 -11.77 -11.89
N ILE A 68 -2.01 -11.11 -10.83
CA ILE A 68 -0.78 -11.42 -10.11
C ILE A 68 -1.15 -12.33 -8.94
N ASN A 69 -0.44 -13.44 -8.81
CA ASN A 69 -0.68 -14.40 -7.75
C ASN A 69 -0.05 -13.95 -6.44
N ASN A 70 -0.58 -14.44 -5.32
CA ASN A 70 -0.04 -14.23 -3.97
C ASN A 70 -0.01 -12.76 -3.49
N LEU A 71 -0.87 -11.90 -4.05
CA LEU A 71 -1.12 -10.56 -3.51
C LEU A 71 -1.96 -10.64 -2.24
N TYR A 72 -1.68 -9.76 -1.28
CA TYR A 72 -2.44 -9.62 -0.05
C TYR A 72 -3.76 -8.89 -0.30
N ASN A 73 -4.87 -9.49 0.11
CA ASN A 73 -6.20 -8.88 0.01
C ASN A 73 -6.44 -7.90 1.17
N LEU A 74 -6.61 -6.62 0.85
CA LEU A 74 -6.97 -5.57 1.80
C LEU A 74 -8.48 -5.35 1.91
N GLY A 75 -9.27 -5.96 1.02
CA GLY A 75 -10.70 -5.81 0.96
C GLY A 75 -11.16 -4.49 0.32
N MET A 76 -12.38 -4.08 0.63
CA MET A 76 -12.96 -2.82 0.17
C MET A 76 -12.74 -1.71 1.20
N TYR A 77 -12.20 -0.57 0.77
CA TYR A 77 -11.91 0.56 1.66
C TYR A 77 -13.10 1.48 1.94
N HIS A 78 -14.05 1.55 1.02
CA HIS A 78 -15.25 2.36 1.16
C HIS A 78 -16.39 1.70 0.38
N ALA A 79 -17.29 1.02 1.07
CA ALA A 79 -18.43 0.38 0.43
C ALA A 79 -19.24 1.43 -0.36
N GLY A 80 -19.49 1.16 -1.64
CA GLY A 80 -20.26 2.06 -2.51
C GLY A 80 -19.47 3.17 -3.21
N ASP A 81 -18.16 3.32 -2.97
CA ASP A 81 -17.30 4.24 -3.74
C ASP A 81 -16.09 3.49 -4.33
N GLU A 82 -16.28 3.02 -5.56
CA GLU A 82 -15.26 2.28 -6.30
C GLU A 82 -14.04 3.15 -6.64
N ASN A 83 -14.24 4.37 -7.12
CA ASN A 83 -13.16 5.26 -7.52
C ASN A 83 -12.26 5.59 -6.32
N LEU A 84 -12.85 5.89 -5.17
CA LEU A 84 -12.10 6.10 -3.94
C LEU A 84 -11.37 4.83 -3.49
N SER A 85 -11.98 3.66 -3.67
CA SER A 85 -11.36 2.38 -3.33
C SER A 85 -10.15 2.06 -4.23
N ILE A 86 -10.22 2.34 -5.53
CA ILE A 86 -9.10 2.22 -6.47
C ILE A 86 -7.97 3.17 -6.07
N LEU A 87 -8.28 4.45 -5.81
CA LEU A 87 -7.29 5.45 -5.38
C LEU A 87 -6.60 5.04 -4.07
N ARG A 88 -7.36 4.52 -3.10
CA ARG A 88 -6.80 4.04 -1.83
C ARG A 88 -5.95 2.78 -2.01
N CYS A 89 -6.33 1.88 -2.90
CA CYS A 89 -5.55 0.69 -3.22
C CYS A 89 -4.18 1.06 -3.81
N LYS A 90 -4.20 1.96 -4.80
CA LYS A 90 -3.00 2.55 -5.39
C LYS A 90 -2.14 3.25 -4.35
N ALA A 91 -2.73 4.11 -3.53
CA ALA A 91 -2.03 4.85 -2.49
C ALA A 91 -1.38 3.93 -1.44
N TRP A 92 -2.01 2.80 -1.11
CA TRP A 92 -1.42 1.81 -0.20
C TRP A 92 -0.10 1.28 -0.76
N CYS A 93 -0.11 0.78 -1.99
CA CYS A 93 1.08 0.25 -2.62
C CYS A 93 2.15 1.33 -2.80
N TYR A 94 1.75 2.54 -3.23
CA TYR A 94 2.68 3.65 -3.43
C TYR A 94 3.34 4.15 -2.13
N SER A 95 2.72 3.90 -0.97
CA SER A 95 3.31 4.24 0.32
C SER A 95 4.29 3.18 0.85
N ASP A 96 4.23 1.95 0.34
CA ASP A 96 5.17 0.90 0.69
C ASP A 96 6.25 0.79 -0.38
N ILE A 97 7.46 1.27 -0.08
CA ILE A 97 8.60 1.23 -1.01
C ILE A 97 9.01 -0.17 -1.50
N ALA A 98 8.50 -1.24 -0.87
CA ALA A 98 8.72 -2.63 -1.27
C ALA A 98 7.56 -3.21 -2.10
N CYS A 99 6.44 -2.50 -2.25
CA CYS A 99 5.33 -2.93 -3.08
C CYS A 99 5.68 -2.76 -4.55
N GLN A 100 5.56 -3.83 -5.34
CA GLN A 100 5.78 -3.77 -6.78
C GLN A 100 4.49 -3.88 -7.59
N TYR A 101 3.41 -4.41 -7.00
CA TYR A 101 2.18 -4.70 -7.72
C TYR A 101 0.96 -4.31 -6.89
N TRP A 102 -0.03 -3.73 -7.55
CA TRP A 102 -1.37 -3.59 -6.97
C TRP A 102 -2.43 -3.87 -8.02
N GLN A 103 -3.57 -4.40 -7.58
CA GLN A 103 -4.71 -4.73 -8.42
C GLN A 103 -6.02 -4.42 -7.71
N TYR A 104 -7.04 -4.05 -8.48
CA TYR A 104 -8.40 -3.86 -8.01
C TYR A 104 -9.36 -4.66 -8.89
N GLY A 105 -10.21 -5.47 -8.26
CA GLY A 105 -11.14 -6.39 -8.91
C GLY A 105 -12.11 -7.00 -7.90
N PRO A 106 -12.66 -8.20 -8.15
CA PRO A 106 -13.46 -8.93 -7.18
C PRO A 106 -12.76 -9.01 -5.82
N GLY A 107 -13.52 -8.74 -4.75
CA GLY A 107 -13.00 -8.67 -3.38
C GLY A 107 -12.31 -7.35 -3.01
N GLY A 108 -12.13 -6.42 -3.95
CA GLY A 108 -11.58 -5.10 -3.70
C GLY A 108 -10.10 -5.00 -4.02
N CYS A 109 -9.30 -4.54 -3.07
CA CYS A 109 -7.89 -4.20 -3.26
C CYS A 109 -6.94 -5.36 -2.95
N TRP A 110 -5.99 -5.59 -3.86
CA TRP A 110 -4.93 -6.59 -3.76
C TRP A 110 -3.58 -5.93 -3.95
N VAL A 111 -2.63 -6.17 -3.05
CA VAL A 111 -1.33 -5.50 -3.05
C VAL A 111 -0.18 -6.45 -2.79
N ASP A 112 0.99 -6.11 -3.33
CA ASP A 112 2.24 -6.73 -2.96
C ASP A 112 2.68 -6.16 -1.60
N ALA A 113 2.64 -7.00 -0.57
CA ALA A 113 2.79 -6.56 0.81
C ALA A 113 3.94 -7.25 1.54
N PRO A 114 5.15 -7.37 0.96
CA PRO A 114 6.18 -8.30 1.43
C PRO A 114 6.66 -7.95 2.85
N ARG A 115 6.64 -6.67 3.24
CA ARG A 115 7.01 -6.22 4.59
C ARG A 115 5.91 -6.40 5.62
N TRP A 116 4.66 -6.55 5.18
CA TRP A 116 3.52 -6.79 6.04
C TRP A 116 3.23 -8.28 6.19
N SER A 117 3.09 -9.00 5.07
CA SER A 117 2.73 -10.42 5.05
C SER A 117 3.80 -11.29 5.69
N ALA A 118 5.08 -10.96 5.51
CA ALA A 118 6.18 -11.69 6.14
C ALA A 118 6.20 -11.56 7.68
N GLY A 119 5.55 -10.54 8.25
CA GLY A 119 5.49 -10.33 9.70
C GLY A 119 4.27 -10.94 10.39
N LYS A 120 3.21 -11.28 9.64
CA LYS A 120 1.94 -11.77 10.20
C LYS A 120 1.67 -13.24 9.99
N THR A 121 2.21 -13.80 8.92
CA THR A 121 1.89 -15.17 8.53
C THR A 121 3.20 -15.83 8.12
N ASN A 122 3.53 -16.98 8.71
CA ASN A 122 4.47 -17.95 8.11
C ASN A 122 3.94 -18.52 6.77
N ASP A 123 2.99 -17.82 6.14
CA ASP A 123 2.35 -18.18 4.91
C ASP A 123 3.21 -17.70 3.75
N VAL A 124 3.99 -18.65 3.24
CA VAL A 124 4.81 -18.50 2.03
C VAL A 124 3.97 -18.11 0.80
N ASN A 125 2.64 -18.24 0.86
CA ASN A 125 1.74 -17.94 -0.25
C ASN A 125 1.32 -16.46 -0.35
N ASN A 126 1.86 -15.57 0.49
CA ASN A 126 1.67 -14.11 0.37
C ASN A 126 2.96 -13.40 -0.09
N ARG A 127 3.73 -14.08 -0.94
CA ARG A 127 4.88 -13.52 -1.64
C ARG A 127 4.70 -13.69 -3.13
N VAL A 128 4.72 -12.57 -3.85
CA VAL A 128 4.74 -12.60 -5.31
C VAL A 128 6.02 -13.30 -5.76
N GLN A 129 5.90 -14.15 -6.77
CA GLN A 129 7.03 -14.88 -7.34
C GLN A 129 8.08 -13.90 -7.89
N TYR A 130 9.35 -14.19 -7.62
CA TYR A 130 10.49 -13.48 -8.19
C TYR A 130 11.46 -14.47 -8.87
N PRO A 131 11.82 -14.27 -10.16
CA PRO A 131 11.26 -13.27 -11.07
C PRO A 131 9.79 -13.56 -11.37
N LEU A 132 9.01 -12.51 -11.65
CA LEU A 132 7.61 -12.66 -12.05
C LEU A 132 7.55 -13.26 -13.46
N THR A 133 6.95 -14.45 -13.57
CA THR A 133 6.73 -15.13 -14.86
C THR A 133 5.26 -15.53 -15.00
N THR A 134 4.84 -15.85 -16.23
CA THR A 134 3.53 -16.44 -16.49
C THR A 134 3.41 -17.90 -16.04
N GLU A 135 4.54 -18.51 -15.69
CA GLU A 135 4.61 -19.83 -15.10
C GLU A 135 4.46 -19.70 -13.58
N GLY A 136 3.20 -19.58 -13.13
CA GLY A 136 2.84 -19.58 -11.71
C GLY A 136 2.76 -18.20 -11.05
N GLY A 137 3.44 -17.17 -11.56
CA GLY A 137 3.46 -15.84 -10.93
C GLY A 137 2.34 -14.90 -11.39
N ALA A 138 1.97 -14.96 -12.66
CA ALA A 138 0.95 -14.12 -13.25
C ALA A 138 0.16 -14.86 -14.35
N SER A 139 -1.07 -14.45 -14.60
CA SER A 139 -1.86 -14.93 -15.74
C SER A 139 -2.62 -13.78 -16.38
N ASN A 140 -2.80 -13.82 -17.69
CA ASN A 140 -3.70 -12.94 -18.45
C ASN A 140 -4.76 -13.72 -19.25
N THR A 141 -4.87 -15.02 -18.99
CA THR A 141 -5.78 -15.94 -19.70
C THR A 141 -6.75 -16.64 -18.76
N SER A 142 -6.54 -16.58 -17.44
CA SER A 142 -7.47 -17.15 -16.46
C SER A 142 -8.76 -16.33 -16.37
N ALA A 143 -9.84 -16.97 -15.93
CA ALA A 143 -11.11 -16.29 -15.71
C ALA A 143 -10.97 -15.15 -14.68
N GLU A 144 -10.16 -15.34 -13.65
CA GLU A 144 -9.87 -14.32 -12.64
C GLU A 144 -9.13 -13.13 -13.23
N ALA A 145 -8.18 -13.35 -14.14
CA ALA A 145 -7.44 -12.28 -14.79
C ALA A 145 -8.38 -11.32 -15.54
N LEU A 146 -9.39 -11.87 -16.22
CA LEU A 146 -10.40 -11.09 -16.95
C LEU A 146 -11.29 -10.23 -16.03
N THR A 147 -11.37 -10.57 -14.74
CA THR A 147 -12.13 -9.80 -13.74
C THR A 147 -11.30 -8.70 -13.06
N MET A 148 -9.98 -8.66 -13.25
CA MET A 148 -9.13 -7.61 -12.70
C MET A 148 -9.32 -6.31 -13.50
N MET A 149 -9.93 -5.31 -12.87
CA MET A 149 -10.36 -4.07 -13.51
C MET A 149 -9.22 -3.05 -13.63
N TRP A 150 -8.39 -2.96 -12.58
CA TRP A 150 -7.27 -2.02 -12.52
C TRP A 150 -6.05 -2.67 -11.90
N GLY A 151 -4.88 -2.15 -12.24
CA GLY A 151 -3.65 -2.49 -11.55
C GLY A 151 -2.42 -1.96 -12.26
N GLU A 152 -1.32 -1.89 -11.53
CA GLU A 152 -0.04 -1.45 -12.07
C GLU A 152 1.08 -2.34 -11.54
N TYR A 153 2.01 -2.67 -12.43
CA TYR A 153 3.36 -3.07 -12.04
C TYR A 153 4.21 -1.81 -11.96
N ILE A 154 4.79 -1.56 -10.79
CA ILE A 154 5.49 -0.33 -10.46
C ILE A 154 6.92 -0.57 -10.02
N GLN A 155 7.74 0.47 -10.18
CA GLN A 155 9.05 0.59 -9.58
C GLN A 155 9.12 1.87 -8.75
N HIS A 156 9.45 1.73 -7.48
CA HIS A 156 9.85 2.84 -6.64
C HIS A 156 11.25 3.29 -7.02
N TYR A 157 11.46 4.61 -7.08
CA TYR A 157 12.77 5.18 -7.29
C TYR A 157 12.93 6.49 -6.51
N CYS A 158 14.19 6.81 -6.21
CA CYS A 158 14.55 8.11 -5.64
C CYS A 158 14.92 9.04 -6.80
N PRO A 159 14.13 10.07 -7.11
CA PRO A 159 14.53 11.05 -8.11
C PRO A 159 15.80 11.78 -7.64
N PRO A 160 16.63 12.30 -8.57
CA PRO A 160 17.74 13.17 -8.21
C PRO A 160 17.25 14.33 -7.34
N ARG A 161 18.08 14.79 -6.39
CA ARG A 161 17.76 15.99 -5.63
C ARG A 161 17.62 17.16 -6.60
N SER A 162 16.55 17.93 -6.47
CA SER A 162 16.42 19.20 -7.18
C SER A 162 17.57 20.10 -6.71
N ILE A 163 18.53 20.36 -7.60
CA ILE A 163 19.58 21.33 -7.35
C ILE A 163 18.91 22.70 -7.48
N THR A 164 18.30 23.18 -6.39
CA THR A 164 17.92 24.58 -6.31
C THR A 164 19.23 25.33 -6.06
N PRO A 165 19.68 26.23 -6.95
CA PRO A 165 20.83 27.05 -6.64
C PRO A 165 20.53 27.80 -5.35
N SER A 166 21.41 27.68 -4.36
CA SER A 166 21.31 28.48 -3.14
C SER A 166 21.30 29.95 -3.55
N PRO A 167 20.39 30.79 -3.03
CA PRO A 167 20.56 32.23 -3.18
C PRO A 167 21.93 32.60 -2.60
N ALA A 168 22.69 33.35 -3.39
CA ALA A 168 24.00 33.89 -3.03
C ALA A 168 23.86 34.94 -1.92
#